data_AF-A0A537U581-F1
#
_entry.id   AF-A0A537U581-F1
#
_cell.length_a   1.000
_cell.length_b   1.000
_cell.length_c   1.000
_cell.angle_alpha   90.00
_cell.angle_beta   90.00
_cell.angle_gamma   90.00
#
_symmetry.space_group_name_H-M   'P 1'
#
loop_
_entity.id
_entity.type
_entity.pdbx_description
1 polymer ?
#
loop_
_entity_poly.entity_id
_entity_poly.type
_entity_poly.pdbx_seq_one_letter_code
_entity_poly.pdbx_strand_id
1 'polypeptide(L)'
;DHWCFKNIVLIGDALRTAHPSIGSGTRLAMEDAIALWRAFEAEGTDIAAAFSRYKRNRKPIRDKLNAAVELSARWYEQMGSKMKMQSYEFAYDYLLRTNIMTADRLAKESPGFMQRYRARALAATA
;
A
#
# COMPACT_ATOMS: atom_id res chain seq x y z
N ASP A 1 1.46 -0.10 18.94
CA ASP A 1 0.19 -0.85 19.05
C ASP A 1 -1.02 -0.12 19.61
N HIS A 2 -0.86 1.11 20.11
CA HIS A 2 -1.95 1.90 20.68
C HIS A 2 -2.64 2.73 19.60
N TRP A 3 -3.87 2.36 19.24
CA TRP A 3 -4.73 3.10 18.29
C TRP A 3 -5.70 4.04 19.00
N CYS A 4 -6.00 3.75 20.26
CA CYS A 4 -6.97 4.48 21.06
C CYS A 4 -6.54 4.50 22.54
N PHE A 5 -7.04 5.51 23.26
CA PHE A 5 -6.90 5.66 24.69
C PHE A 5 -8.16 6.34 25.24
N LYS A 6 -8.88 5.66 26.14
CA LYS A 6 -10.20 6.11 26.64
C LYS A 6 -11.13 6.46 25.47
N ASN A 7 -11.55 7.72 25.35
CA ASN A 7 -12.42 8.25 24.32
C ASN A 7 -11.66 8.91 23.15
N ILE A 8 -10.34 8.70 23.06
CA ILE A 8 -9.48 9.26 22.00
C ILE A 8 -9.08 8.13 21.05
N VAL A 9 -9.17 8.35 19.75
CA VAL A 9 -8.73 7.43 18.69
C VAL A 9 -7.89 8.18 17.66
N LEU A 10 -6.83 7.54 17.20
CA LEU A 10 -5.95 8.07 16.16
C LEU A 10 -6.45 7.62 14.78
N ILE A 11 -6.46 8.54 13.82
CA ILE A 11 -6.75 8.28 12.41
C ILE A 11 -5.75 9.02 11.52
N GLY A 12 -5.59 8.60 10.26
CA GLY A 12 -4.74 9.28 9.29
C GLY A 12 -3.28 9.35 9.74
N ASP A 13 -2.63 10.49 9.53
CA ASP A 13 -1.20 10.66 9.84
C ASP A 13 -0.92 10.69 11.35
N ALA A 14 -1.90 11.07 12.19
CA ALA A 14 -1.76 10.98 13.65
C ALA A 14 -1.67 9.52 14.13
N LEU A 15 -2.29 8.59 13.40
CA LEU A 15 -2.16 7.16 13.66
C LEU A 15 -0.84 6.62 13.11
N ARG A 16 -0.54 6.95 11.85
CA ARG A 16 0.72 6.61 11.19
C ARG A 16 0.87 7.37 9.89
N THR A 17 1.98 8.09 9.74
CA THR A 17 2.36 8.81 8.52
C THR A 17 2.62 7.85 7.37
N ALA A 18 2.04 8.12 6.21
CA ALA A 18 2.37 7.41 4.97
C ALA A 18 3.58 8.05 4.28
N HIS A 19 4.46 7.25 3.66
CA HIS A 19 5.55 7.80 2.86
C HIS A 19 4.99 8.54 1.62
N PRO A 20 5.51 9.74 1.28
CA PRO A 20 4.97 10.55 0.19
C PRO A 20 4.98 9.84 -1.18
N SER A 21 5.91 8.91 -1.41
CA SER A 21 6.07 8.20 -2.70
C SER A 21 4.88 7.31 -3.11
N ILE A 22 3.90 7.12 -2.23
CA ILE A 22 2.65 6.40 -2.55
C ILE A 22 1.47 7.35 -2.70
N GLY A 23 1.59 8.61 -2.27
CA GLY A 23 0.56 9.64 -2.48
C GLY A 23 -0.79 9.33 -1.86
N SER A 24 -0.84 8.49 -0.82
CA SER A 24 -2.10 7.96 -0.28
C SER A 24 -2.53 8.58 1.06
N GLY A 25 -1.78 9.53 1.64
CA GLY A 25 -2.06 10.06 2.99
C GLY A 25 -3.51 10.47 3.20
N THR A 26 -4.01 11.37 2.35
CA THR A 26 -5.41 11.85 2.41
C THR A 26 -6.43 10.73 2.23
N ARG A 27 -6.21 9.84 1.26
CA ARG A 27 -7.09 8.68 1.03
C ARG A 27 -7.14 7.77 2.27
N LEU A 28 -5.99 7.49 2.89
CA LEU A 28 -5.92 6.63 4.06
C LEU A 28 -6.59 7.25 5.28
N ALA A 29 -6.44 8.57 5.46
CA ALA A 29 -7.16 9.31 6.50
C ALA A 29 -8.68 9.23 6.30
N MET A 30 -9.17 9.41 5.07
CA MET A 30 -10.60 9.29 4.75
C MET A 30 -11.11 7.85 4.97
N GLU A 31 -10.37 6.84 4.54
CA GLU A 31 -10.73 5.44 4.78
C GLU A 31 -10.71 5.07 6.27
N ASP A 32 -9.78 5.63 7.06
CA ASP A 32 -9.75 5.48 8.52
C ASP A 32 -11.01 6.09 9.16
N ALA A 33 -11.42 7.29 8.74
CA ALA A 33 -12.63 7.95 9.23
C ALA A 33 -13.91 7.17 8.88
N ILE A 34 -14.02 6.66 7.65
CA ILE A 34 -15.15 5.83 7.22
C ILE A 34 -15.22 4.54 8.04
N ALA A 35 -14.08 3.89 8.28
CA ALA A 35 -14.02 2.66 9.07
C ALA A 35 -14.39 2.91 10.54
N LEU A 36 -14.00 4.05 11.09
CA LEU A 36 -14.40 4.47 12.44
C LEU A 36 -15.90 4.72 12.53
N TRP A 37 -16.47 5.45 11.57
CA TRP A 37 -17.92 5.69 11.50
C TRP A 37 -18.70 4.37 11.42
N ARG A 38 -18.30 3.44 10.56
CA ARG A 38 -18.91 2.10 10.45
C ARG A 38 -18.82 1.28 11.75
N ALA A 39 -17.82 1.55 12.59
CA ALA A 39 -17.70 0.89 13.88
C ALA A 39 -18.73 1.45 14.87
N PHE A 40 -18.92 2.77 14.92
CA PHE A 40 -19.98 3.41 15.71
C PHE A 40 -21.38 3.06 15.22
N GLU A 41 -21.58 2.93 13.90
CA GLU A 41 -22.84 2.47 13.32
C GLU A 41 -23.22 1.06 13.83
N ALA A 42 -22.23 0.19 14.06
CA ALA A 42 -22.47 -1.19 14.50
C ALA A 42 -22.59 -1.34 16.02
N GLU A 43 -21.79 -0.59 16.79
CA GLU A 43 -21.67 -0.75 18.24
C GLU A 43 -22.46 0.31 19.04
N GLY A 44 -23.05 1.30 18.36
CA GLY A 44 -23.83 2.36 18.99
C GLY A 44 -22.97 3.32 19.82
N THR A 45 -23.42 3.63 21.04
CA THR A 45 -22.76 4.58 21.94
C THR A 45 -21.64 3.95 22.78
N ASP A 46 -21.40 2.65 22.67
CA ASP A 46 -20.27 1.99 23.33
C ASP A 46 -18.96 2.32 22.60
N ILE A 47 -18.26 3.34 23.11
CA ILE A 47 -16.99 3.81 22.57
C ILE A 47 -15.92 2.71 22.59
N ALA A 48 -15.85 1.89 23.65
CA ALA A 48 -14.82 0.87 23.77
C ALA A 48 -15.03 -0.26 22.77
N ALA A 49 -16.28 -0.69 22.57
CA ALA A 49 -16.65 -1.66 21.55
C ALA A 49 -16.38 -1.11 20.13
N ALA A 50 -16.79 0.13 19.84
CA ALA A 50 -16.56 0.78 18.55
C ALA A 50 -15.07 0.88 18.22
N PHE A 51 -14.24 1.35 19.15
CA PHE A 51 -12.78 1.44 18.92
C PHE A 51 -12.13 0.07 18.74
N SER A 52 -12.59 -0.94 19.48
CA SER A 52 -12.12 -2.33 19.32
C SER A 52 -12.47 -2.89 17.95
N ARG A 53 -13.69 -2.63 17.45
CA ARG A 53 -14.12 -3.03 16.10
C ARG A 53 -13.35 -2.28 15.01
N TYR A 54 -13.19 -0.97 15.16
CA TYR A 54 -12.38 -0.15 14.25
C TYR A 54 -10.96 -0.71 14.12
N LYS A 55 -10.25 -0.91 15.23
CA LYS A 55 -8.89 -1.46 15.25
C LYS A 55 -8.83 -2.83 14.58
N ARG A 56 -9.73 -3.75 14.97
CA ARG A 56 -9.77 -5.12 14.44
C ARG A 56 -9.92 -5.16 12.92
N ASN A 57 -10.79 -4.32 12.38
CA ASN A 57 -11.10 -4.31 10.95
C ASN A 57 -10.07 -3.52 10.14
N ARG A 58 -9.55 -2.41 10.70
CA ARG A 58 -8.71 -1.48 9.95
C ARG A 58 -7.21 -1.79 10.07
N LYS A 59 -6.75 -2.33 11.20
CA LYS A 59 -5.32 -2.63 11.42
C LYS A 59 -4.70 -3.53 10.36
N PRO A 60 -5.31 -4.67 9.96
CA PRO A 60 -4.72 -5.54 8.93
C PRO A 60 -4.51 -4.82 7.59
N ILE A 61 -5.45 -3.94 7.22
CA ILE A 61 -5.38 -3.16 5.97
C ILE A 61 -4.24 -2.14 6.06
N ARG A 62 -4.16 -1.39 7.17
CA ARG A 62 -3.08 -0.41 7.39
C ARG A 62 -1.72 -1.08 7.45
N ASP A 63 -1.59 -2.22 8.13
CA ASP A 63 -0.33 -2.97 8.19
C ASP A 63 0.14 -3.43 6.81
N LYS A 64 -0.77 -3.96 5.97
CA LYS A 64 -0.44 -4.34 4.59
C LYS A 64 0.03 -3.15 3.74
N LEU A 65 -0.63 -2.00 3.89
CA LEU A 65 -0.25 -0.78 3.18
C LEU A 65 1.10 -0.24 3.66
N ASN A 66 1.38 -0.31 4.96
CA ASN A 66 2.68 0.09 5.51
C ASN A 66 3.81 -0.80 4.99
N ALA A 67 3.58 -2.11 4.90
CA ALA A 67 4.57 -3.01 4.30
C ALA A 67 4.86 -2.64 2.83
N ALA A 68 3.83 -2.32 2.06
CA ALA A 68 3.97 -1.83 0.69
C ALA A 68 4.72 -0.49 0.62
N VAL A 69 4.50 0.39 1.60
CA VAL A 69 5.21 1.67 1.77
C VAL A 69 6.71 1.45 2.00
N GLU A 70 7.08 0.57 2.92
CA GLU A 70 8.48 0.26 3.21
C GLU A 70 9.20 -0.34 2.01
N LEU A 71 8.54 -1.22 1.26
CA LEU A 71 9.08 -1.78 0.02
C LEU A 71 9.29 -0.69 -1.06
N SER A 72 8.32 0.20 -1.24
CA SER A 72 8.45 1.34 -2.16
C SER A 72 9.62 2.25 -1.76
N ALA A 73 9.75 2.58 -0.47
CA ALA A 73 10.82 3.43 0.03
C ALA A 73 12.20 2.81 -0.24
N ARG A 74 12.39 1.54 0.15
CA ARG A 74 13.64 0.79 -0.14
C ARG A 74 13.96 0.70 -1.62
N TRP A 75 12.94 0.59 -2.49
CA TRP A 75 13.15 0.61 -3.93
C TRP A 75 13.73 1.95 -4.40
N TYR A 76 13.21 3.08 -3.90
CA TYR A 76 13.72 4.41 -4.22
C TYR A 76 15.12 4.67 -3.63
N GLU A 77 15.47 4.09 -2.49
CA GLU A 77 16.83 4.18 -1.92
C GLU A 77 17.89 3.56 -2.86
N GLN A 78 17.48 2.67 -3.77
CA GLN A 78 18.35 2.03 -4.75
C GLN A 78 18.33 2.72 -6.12
N MET A 79 17.77 3.94 -6.25
CA MET A 79 17.52 4.58 -7.54
C MET A 79 18.74 4.63 -8.46
N GLY A 80 19.95 4.82 -7.92
CA GLY A 80 21.19 4.86 -8.71
C GLY A 80 21.49 3.57 -9.48
N SER A 81 21.11 2.40 -8.96
CA SER A 81 21.22 1.13 -9.69
C SER A 81 20.02 0.93 -10.62
N LYS A 82 18.81 1.33 -10.19
CA LYS A 82 17.59 1.26 -11.00
C LYS A 82 17.72 2.05 -12.30
N MET A 83 18.33 3.23 -12.27
CA MET A 83 18.56 4.08 -13.44
C MET A 83 19.51 3.48 -14.50
N LYS A 84 20.24 2.41 -14.16
CA LYS A 84 21.11 1.70 -15.12
C LYS A 84 20.39 0.58 -15.87
N MET A 85 19.15 0.26 -15.48
CA MET A 85 18.34 -0.78 -16.11
C MET A 85 17.85 -0.36 -17.50
N GLN A 86 17.58 -1.34 -18.37
CA GLN A 86 16.88 -1.06 -19.62
C GLN A 86 15.45 -0.60 -19.34
N SER A 87 14.88 0.25 -20.18
CA SER A 87 13.60 0.93 -19.89
C SER A 87 12.43 -0.02 -19.56
N TYR A 88 12.36 -1.18 -20.22
CA TYR A 88 11.33 -2.18 -19.96
C TYR A 88 11.56 -2.96 -18.66
N GLU A 89 12.81 -3.23 -18.29
CA GLU A 89 13.17 -3.87 -17.02
C GLU A 89 12.89 -2.92 -15.86
N PHE A 90 13.27 -1.65 -16.01
CA PHE A 90 12.94 -0.60 -15.06
C PHE A 90 11.43 -0.48 -14.85
N ALA A 91 10.65 -0.44 -15.94
CA ALA A 91 9.19 -0.34 -15.84
C ALA A 91 8.59 -1.56 -15.12
N TYR A 92 9.04 -2.77 -15.45
CA TYR A 92 8.57 -4.00 -14.80
C TYR A 92 8.93 -4.01 -13.31
N ASP A 93 10.19 -3.73 -12.97
CA ASP A 93 10.70 -3.68 -11.59
C ASP A 93 9.97 -2.60 -10.76
N TYR A 94 9.73 -1.42 -11.34
CA TYR A 94 8.97 -0.35 -10.69
C TYR A 94 7.51 -0.71 -10.42
N LEU A 95 6.85 -1.38 -11.36
CA LEU A 95 5.45 -1.80 -11.22
C LEU A 95 5.28 -2.80 -10.08
N LEU A 96 6.23 -3.72 -9.90
CA LEU A 96 6.18 -4.76 -8.87
C LEU A 96 6.68 -4.30 -7.48
N ARG A 97 7.29 -3.11 -7.36
CA ARG A 97 8.03 -2.66 -6.17
C ARG A 97 7.29 -2.75 -4.83
N THR A 98 5.96 -2.68 -4.84
CA THR A 98 5.13 -2.63 -3.62
C THR A 98 4.53 -3.99 -3.23
N ASN A 99 4.73 -5.03 -4.05
CA ASN A 99 4.04 -6.32 -3.97
C ASN A 99 2.49 -6.26 -4.05
N ILE A 100 1.90 -5.08 -4.29
CA ILE A 100 0.46 -4.93 -4.55
C ILE A 100 0.14 -5.33 -6.00
N MET A 101 1.02 -4.98 -6.93
CA MET A 101 0.99 -5.49 -8.30
C MET A 101 1.87 -6.74 -8.35
N THR A 102 1.27 -7.87 -8.72
CA THR A 102 2.01 -9.12 -8.97
C THR A 102 2.22 -9.28 -10.48
N ALA A 103 3.16 -10.14 -10.87
CA ALA A 103 3.39 -10.46 -12.29
C ALA A 103 2.11 -10.99 -12.97
N ASP A 104 1.35 -11.86 -12.28
CA ASP A 104 0.10 -12.41 -12.79
C ASP A 104 -0.98 -11.34 -12.96
N ARG A 105 -1.10 -10.47 -11.97
CA ARG A 105 -2.03 -9.34 -12.04
C ARG A 105 -1.64 -8.39 -13.17
N LEU A 106 -0.36 -8.09 -13.33
CA LEU A 106 0.16 -7.25 -14.41
C LEU A 106 -0.07 -7.90 -15.78
N ALA A 107 0.09 -9.21 -15.90
CA ALA A 107 -0.23 -9.95 -17.12
C ALA A 107 -1.71 -9.89 -17.48
N LYS A 108 -2.59 -9.89 -16.48
CA LYS A 108 -4.04 -9.74 -16.67
C LYS A 108 -4.44 -8.31 -17.03
N GLU A 109 -3.90 -7.31 -16.33
CA GLU A 109 -4.27 -5.90 -16.52
C GLU A 109 -3.57 -5.25 -17.73
N SER A 110 -2.35 -5.70 -18.08
CA SER A 110 -1.54 -5.17 -19.19
C SER A 110 -0.81 -6.27 -19.97
N PRO A 111 -1.56 -7.14 -20.67
CA PRO A 111 -0.97 -8.27 -21.41
C PRO A 111 0.02 -7.83 -22.50
N GLY A 112 -0.27 -6.72 -23.19
CA GLY A 112 0.61 -6.20 -24.25
C GLY A 112 1.96 -5.69 -23.72
N PHE A 113 1.99 -5.12 -22.51
CA PHE A 113 3.25 -4.78 -21.85
C PHE A 113 4.05 -6.04 -21.53
N MET A 114 3.41 -7.05 -20.93
CA MET A 114 4.06 -8.30 -20.54
C MET A 114 4.62 -9.09 -21.74
N GLN A 115 3.92 -9.10 -22.87
CA GLN A 115 4.42 -9.70 -24.10
C GLN A 115 5.70 -9.01 -24.57
N ARG A 116 5.70 -7.66 -24.61
CA ARG A 116 6.86 -6.87 -25.03
C ARG A 116 8.05 -6.97 -24.07
N TYR A 117 7.78 -7.07 -22.76
CA TYR A 117 8.80 -7.32 -21.75
C TYR A 117 9.45 -8.70 -21.95
N ARG A 118 8.65 -9.77 -22.06
CA ARG A 118 9.16 -11.14 -22.25
C ARG A 118 10.00 -11.30 -23.51
N ALA A 119 9.57 -10.72 -24.62
CA ALA A 119 10.33 -10.76 -25.87
C ALA A 119 11.73 -10.12 -25.74
N ARG A 120 11.85 -9.03 -24.96
CA ARG A 120 13.12 -8.36 -24.70
C ARG A 120 13.99 -9.08 -23.69
N ALA A 121 13.38 -9.65 -22.64
CA ALA A 121 14.10 -10.46 -21.65
C ALA A 121 14.78 -11.67 -22.30
N LEU A 122 14.07 -12.36 -23.20
CA LEU A 122 14.64 -13.48 -23.97
C LEU A 122 15.79 -13.04 -24.89
N ALA A 123 15.67 -11.87 -25.53
CA ALA A 123 16.71 -11.33 -26.40
C ALA A 123 17.96 -10.85 -25.65
N ALA A 124 17.85 -10.49 -24.36
CA ALA A 124 18.98 -10.11 -23.52
C ALA A 124 19.77 -11.32 -22.96
N THR A 125 19.18 -12.52 -23.00
CA THR A 125 19.79 -13.77 -22.53
C THR A 125 20.38 -14.65 -23.65
N ALA A 126 20.21 -14.25 -24.91
CA ALA A 126 20.75 -14.94 -26.10
C ALA A 126 22.03 -14.24 -26.58
#